data_AF-A0A4Q4TX45-F1
#
_entry.id   AF-A0A4Q4TX45-F1
#
_cell.length_a   1.000
_cell.length_b   1.000
_cell.length_c   1.000
_cell.angle_alpha   90.00
_cell.angle_beta   90.00
_cell.angle_gamma   90.00
#
_symmetry.space_group_name_H-M   'P 1'
#
loop_
_entity.id
_entity.type
_entity.pdbx_description
1 polymer ?
#
loop_
_entity_poly.entity_id
_entity_poly.type
_entity_poly.pdbx_seq_one_letter_code
_entity_poly.pdbx_strand_id
1 'polypeptide(L)'
;MSPDAGGTRLDATLDSHIRRRKLHNKFRKLTITPRSMVDFSSNGYLSLSSNLEVQRAYLSRLQDEIAAAERIQTSSTTPSNLLGSGGSRLLDGNSAFAEALERRIAAFHGAPAALLFVSAFDANVGLLSCVPQPGDVVMYDELIHASVHDGMGLSRAAYRNGYIILDEAHSMGIFGDGGRGLVCELGLEDRVWARVLGFGKAMGCAGGVVLCSETTRSYLINYARTLIYTTSTPFTSLLSIDVVYDYIASAKADAYRNHLESLIGYAHRSLLELCSRDVPSTTRDLIYVRKRPPRSPIIPVLTAYPRSLATYCQERGFMIRPIVPPTVPVGSERVRICLHAGNTIVQVKGLCKTINQWLQHQEILRGDEQEPREIQVHQMPRTQGPVMKKAKL
;
A
#
# COMPACT_ATOMS: atom_id res chain seq x y z
N MET A 1 24.07 30.64 33.66
CA MET A 1 22.96 31.17 32.84
C MET A 1 22.59 30.09 31.83
N SER A 2 21.38 29.57 31.94
CA SER A 2 20.87 28.42 31.16
C SER A 2 20.59 28.82 29.71
N PRO A 3 20.77 27.91 28.73
CA PRO A 3 20.37 28.16 27.35
C PRO A 3 18.86 27.91 27.22
N ASP A 4 18.05 28.96 27.36
CA ASP A 4 16.65 28.92 26.96
C ASP A 4 16.60 28.76 25.44
N ALA A 5 16.35 27.53 24.97
CA ALA A 5 16.02 27.25 23.59
C ALA A 5 14.69 27.94 23.28
N GLY A 6 14.73 29.01 22.48
CA GLY A 6 13.61 29.90 22.16
C GLY A 6 12.46 29.25 21.39
N GLY A 7 11.67 28.41 22.05
CA GLY A 7 10.41 27.86 21.56
C GLY A 7 9.21 28.33 22.40
N THR A 8 8.02 28.35 21.80
CA THR A 8 6.78 28.66 22.53
C THR A 8 6.41 27.55 23.53
N ARG A 9 5.48 27.81 24.46
CA ARG A 9 4.91 26.77 25.34
C ARG A 9 4.29 25.61 24.54
N LEU A 10 3.73 25.91 23.38
CA LEU A 10 3.21 24.89 22.46
C LEU A 10 4.35 24.04 21.92
N ASP A 11 5.45 24.65 21.45
CA ASP A 11 6.62 23.91 20.96
C ASP A 11 7.21 22.99 22.02
N ALA A 12 7.32 23.45 23.27
CA ALA A 12 7.77 22.60 24.38
C ALA A 12 6.85 21.38 24.60
N THR A 13 5.53 21.56 24.44
CA THR A 13 4.54 20.48 24.56
C THR A 13 4.64 19.50 23.38
N LEU A 14 4.74 20.01 22.16
CA LEU A 14 4.92 19.21 20.95
C LEU A 14 6.24 18.43 20.99
N ASP A 15 7.32 19.06 21.45
CA ASP A 15 8.62 18.42 21.66
C ASP A 15 8.54 17.28 22.67
N SER A 16 7.79 17.46 23.76
CA SER A 16 7.54 16.37 24.72
C SER A 16 6.86 15.17 24.05
N HIS A 17 5.85 15.41 23.19
CA HIS A 17 5.21 14.35 22.40
C HIS A 17 6.16 13.70 21.39
N ILE A 18 6.99 14.49 20.70
CA ILE A 18 8.00 13.99 19.75
C ILE A 18 9.05 13.15 20.46
N ARG A 19 9.58 13.61 21.60
CA ARG A 19 10.51 12.84 22.45
C ARG A 19 9.88 11.52 22.87
N ARG A 20 8.61 11.53 23.32
CA ARG A 20 7.87 10.30 23.63
C ARG A 20 7.77 9.35 22.44
N ARG A 21 7.52 9.85 21.22
CA ARG A 21 7.52 9.01 20.00
C ARG A 21 8.90 8.44 19.69
N LYS A 22 9.99 9.21 19.86
CA LYS A 22 11.37 8.73 19.68
C LYS A 22 11.69 7.61 20.67
N LEU A 23 11.35 7.80 21.95
CA LEU A 23 11.56 6.83 23.03
C LEU A 23 10.84 5.49 22.77
N HIS A 24 9.65 5.54 22.18
CA HIS A 24 8.88 4.34 21.80
C HIS A 24 9.16 3.84 20.37
N ASN A 25 10.19 4.33 19.67
CA ASN A 25 10.50 3.96 18.28
C ASN A 25 9.34 4.16 17.27
N LYS A 26 8.42 5.10 17.57
CA LYS A 26 7.27 5.48 16.71
C LYS A 26 7.51 6.80 15.96
N PHE A 27 8.71 7.37 16.06
CA PHE A 27 9.08 8.58 15.34
C PHE A 27 9.22 8.29 13.84
N ARG A 28 8.60 9.13 13.01
CA ARG A 28 8.61 9.01 11.56
C ARG A 28 9.33 10.23 10.98
N LYS A 29 10.09 10.02 9.91
CA LYS A 29 10.75 11.09 9.17
C LYS A 29 10.46 10.94 7.68
N LEU A 30 10.41 12.06 6.96
CA LEU A 30 10.44 12.03 5.51
C LEU A 30 11.81 11.51 5.07
N THR A 31 11.82 10.61 4.09
CA THR A 31 13.03 9.95 3.59
C THR A 31 13.11 10.13 2.09
N ILE A 32 14.26 10.58 1.59
CA ILE A 32 14.56 10.59 0.17
C ILE A 32 15.30 9.29 -0.14
N THR A 33 14.78 8.52 -1.10
CA THR A 33 15.46 7.33 -1.59
C THR A 33 16.42 7.76 -2.69
N PRO A 34 17.73 7.48 -2.59
CA PRO A 34 18.68 7.78 -3.65
C PRO A 34 18.29 7.10 -4.96
N ARG A 35 18.39 7.82 -6.09
CA ARG A 35 17.99 7.32 -7.42
C ARG A 35 18.84 6.13 -7.91
N SER A 36 20.01 5.92 -7.31
CA SER A 36 20.89 4.78 -7.60
C SER A 36 20.44 3.46 -6.96
N MET A 37 19.51 3.49 -6.00
CA MET A 37 19.04 2.28 -5.34
C MET A 37 17.96 1.59 -6.17
N VAL A 38 18.02 0.26 -6.18
CA VAL A 38 16.98 -0.58 -6.75
C VAL A 38 15.79 -0.61 -5.79
N ASP A 39 14.61 -0.26 -6.28
CA ASP A 39 13.39 -0.21 -5.49
C ASP A 39 12.74 -1.59 -5.33
N PHE A 40 12.60 -2.01 -4.06
CA PHE A 40 11.86 -3.18 -3.62
C PHE A 40 10.89 -2.83 -2.48
N SER A 41 10.47 -1.56 -2.38
CA SER A 41 9.63 -1.06 -1.28
C SER A 41 8.39 -0.31 -1.74
N SER A 42 8.40 0.35 -2.91
CA SER A 42 7.22 1.10 -3.34
C SER A 42 6.03 0.20 -3.68
N ASN A 43 4.90 0.82 -4.00
CA ASN A 43 3.69 0.09 -4.38
C ASN A 43 3.41 0.17 -5.89
N GLY A 44 4.34 0.69 -6.69
CA GLY A 44 4.20 0.89 -8.14
C GLY A 44 4.36 -0.42 -8.91
N TYR A 45 3.53 -1.43 -8.62
CA TYR A 45 3.79 -2.83 -8.98
C TYR A 45 4.02 -3.08 -10.47
N LEU A 46 3.31 -2.40 -11.36
CA LEU A 46 3.51 -2.53 -12.81
C LEU A 46 4.50 -1.50 -13.38
N SER A 47 5.11 -0.68 -12.53
CA SER A 47 6.08 0.36 -12.91
C SER A 47 5.56 1.36 -13.96
N LEU A 48 4.24 1.56 -14.04
CA LEU A 48 3.60 2.39 -15.08
C LEU A 48 3.96 3.87 -14.95
N SER A 49 4.17 4.37 -13.73
CA SER A 49 4.58 5.76 -13.48
C SER A 49 5.93 6.12 -14.13
N SER A 50 6.81 5.13 -14.28
CA SER A 50 8.13 5.25 -14.91
C SER A 50 8.18 4.69 -16.33
N ASN A 51 7.07 4.18 -16.85
CA ASN A 51 7.01 3.55 -18.16
C ASN A 51 7.01 4.64 -19.25
N LEU A 52 8.03 4.65 -20.12
CA LEU A 52 8.18 5.66 -21.16
C LEU A 52 7.03 5.65 -22.19
N GLU A 53 6.43 4.50 -22.47
CA GLU A 53 5.28 4.43 -23.39
C GLU A 53 4.06 5.12 -22.77
N VAL A 54 3.77 4.83 -21.50
CA VAL A 54 2.67 5.48 -20.75
C VAL A 54 2.91 6.98 -20.63
N GLN A 55 4.14 7.39 -20.29
CA GLN A 55 4.50 8.80 -20.19
C GLN A 55 4.36 9.54 -21.53
N ARG A 56 4.79 8.93 -22.64
CA ARG A 56 4.62 9.50 -23.99
C ARG A 56 3.15 9.58 -24.39
N ALA A 57 2.36 8.55 -24.12
CA ALA A 57 0.93 8.55 -24.39
C ALA A 57 0.21 9.66 -23.60
N TYR A 58 0.56 9.84 -22.32
CA TYR A 58 0.06 10.93 -21.49
C TYR A 58 0.42 12.31 -22.06
N LEU A 59 1.69 12.52 -22.43
CA LEU A 59 2.14 13.80 -22.99
C LEU A 59 1.45 14.09 -24.33
N SER A 60 1.34 13.09 -25.21
CA SER A 60 0.64 13.24 -26.49
C SER A 60 -0.81 13.63 -26.28
N ARG A 61 -1.54 12.94 -25.39
CA ARG A 61 -2.93 13.25 -25.11
C ARG A 61 -3.09 14.64 -24.49
N LEU A 62 -2.21 15.03 -23.57
CA LEU A 62 -2.24 16.35 -22.98
C LEU A 62 -2.00 17.46 -24.03
N GLN A 63 -1.10 17.23 -24.98
CA GLN A 63 -0.85 18.15 -26.09
C GLN A 63 -2.09 18.29 -27.00
N ASP A 64 -2.78 17.18 -27.28
CA ASP A 64 -4.03 17.21 -28.06
C ASP A 64 -5.11 18.04 -27.37
N GLU A 65 -5.26 17.89 -26.05
CA GLU A 65 -6.23 18.64 -25.23
C GLU A 65 -5.89 20.14 -25.16
N ILE A 66 -4.61 20.49 -25.05
CA ILE A 66 -4.16 21.89 -25.12
C ILE A 66 -4.48 22.48 -26.50
N ALA A 67 -4.14 21.77 -27.57
CA ALA A 67 -4.43 22.23 -28.93
C ALA A 67 -5.94 22.34 -29.20
N ALA A 68 -6.76 21.45 -28.62
CA ALA A 68 -8.21 21.54 -28.70
C ALA A 68 -8.74 22.78 -27.94
N ALA A 69 -8.22 23.05 -26.75
CA ALA A 69 -8.57 24.23 -25.97
C ALA A 69 -8.22 25.53 -26.69
N GLU A 70 -7.03 25.63 -27.31
CA GLU A 70 -6.62 26.80 -28.09
C GLU A 70 -7.59 27.09 -29.25
N ARG A 71 -8.07 26.05 -29.95
CA ARG A 71 -9.08 26.21 -31.01
C ARG A 71 -10.40 26.75 -30.44
N ILE A 72 -10.84 26.27 -29.28
CA ILE A 72 -12.10 26.69 -28.66
C ILE A 72 -12.01 28.10 -28.07
N GLN A 73 -10.84 28.50 -27.56
CA GLN A 73 -10.63 29.82 -26.97
C GLN A 73 -10.71 30.96 -28.00
N THR A 74 -10.55 30.65 -29.29
CA THR A 74 -10.84 31.61 -30.38
C THR A 74 -12.33 31.88 -30.59
N SER A 75 -13.23 31.06 -30.01
CA SER A 75 -14.69 31.12 -30.17
C SER A 75 -15.49 31.22 -28.86
N SER A 76 -14.87 31.07 -27.70
CA SER A 76 -15.52 31.19 -26.38
C SER A 76 -14.63 31.90 -25.35
N THR A 77 -15.25 32.59 -24.40
CA THR A 77 -14.57 33.41 -23.38
C THR A 77 -14.19 32.65 -22.10
N THR A 78 -14.54 31.37 -21.98
CA THR A 78 -14.27 30.58 -20.77
C THR A 78 -12.93 29.83 -20.90
N PRO A 79 -11.94 30.06 -20.00
CA PRO A 79 -10.67 29.34 -20.04
C PRO A 79 -10.85 27.84 -19.78
N SER A 80 -10.06 27.01 -20.47
CA SER A 80 -9.99 25.58 -20.20
C SER A 80 -9.17 25.30 -18.92
N ASN A 81 -9.80 24.71 -17.91
CA ASN A 81 -9.15 24.32 -16.67
C ASN A 81 -8.39 22.99 -16.82
N LEU A 82 -7.26 23.00 -17.55
CA LEU A 82 -6.47 21.80 -17.83
C LEU A 82 -5.49 21.43 -16.71
N LEU A 83 -5.13 22.38 -15.83
CA LEU A 83 -4.18 22.14 -14.74
C LEU A 83 -4.85 21.79 -13.41
N GLY A 84 -5.84 22.59 -12.99
CA GLY A 84 -6.59 22.41 -11.75
C GLY A 84 -8.07 22.22 -12.02
N SER A 85 -8.83 21.72 -11.05
CA SER A 85 -10.28 21.58 -11.17
C SER A 85 -11.04 22.87 -10.87
N GLY A 86 -10.43 23.84 -10.18
CA GLY A 86 -11.06 25.13 -9.85
C GLY A 86 -12.04 25.10 -8.67
N GLY A 87 -12.41 23.93 -8.17
CA GLY A 87 -13.35 23.79 -7.05
C GLY A 87 -13.60 22.34 -6.65
N SER A 88 -14.56 22.11 -5.75
CA SER A 88 -15.04 20.76 -5.42
C SER A 88 -15.99 20.22 -6.49
N ARG A 89 -16.26 18.91 -6.49
CA ARG A 89 -17.15 18.25 -7.47
C ARG A 89 -18.58 18.81 -7.50
N LEU A 90 -19.06 19.42 -6.42
CA LEU A 90 -20.44 19.93 -6.35
C LEU A 90 -20.58 21.40 -6.76
N LEU A 91 -19.47 22.13 -6.86
CA LEU A 91 -19.45 23.52 -7.28
C LEU A 91 -18.85 23.56 -8.69
N ASP A 92 -17.66 24.11 -8.84
CA ASP A 92 -17.06 24.35 -10.16
C ASP A 92 -16.09 23.24 -10.61
N GLY A 93 -15.88 22.21 -9.79
CA GLY A 93 -14.83 21.20 -9.98
C GLY A 93 -15.27 19.92 -10.70
N ASN A 94 -16.53 19.79 -11.12
CA ASN A 94 -16.96 18.66 -11.95
C ASN A 94 -16.69 18.92 -13.43
N SER A 95 -16.47 17.85 -14.19
CA SER A 95 -16.30 17.94 -15.64
C SER A 95 -16.94 16.77 -16.36
N ALA A 96 -17.31 16.99 -17.63
CA ALA A 96 -17.77 15.91 -18.50
C ALA A 96 -16.72 14.80 -18.63
N PHE A 97 -15.43 15.15 -18.58
CA PHE A 97 -14.32 14.20 -18.59
C PHE A 97 -14.33 13.30 -17.35
N ALA A 98 -14.53 13.85 -16.15
CA ALA A 98 -14.62 13.06 -14.92
C ALA A 98 -15.79 12.05 -14.97
N GLU A 99 -16.97 12.50 -15.39
CA GLU A 99 -18.17 11.65 -15.52
C GLU A 99 -17.99 10.55 -16.59
N ALA A 100 -17.35 10.88 -17.72
CA ALA A 100 -17.04 9.90 -18.77
C ALA A 100 -16.03 8.85 -18.29
N LEU A 101 -15.00 9.30 -17.57
CA LEU A 101 -14.01 8.42 -16.97
C LEU A 101 -14.63 7.50 -15.91
N GLU A 102 -15.54 8.01 -15.08
CA GLU A 102 -16.32 7.19 -14.13
C GLU A 102 -17.10 6.08 -14.85
N ARG A 103 -17.84 6.40 -15.91
CA ARG A 103 -18.56 5.39 -16.70
C ARG A 103 -17.62 4.35 -17.32
N ARG A 104 -16.48 4.80 -17.85
CA ARG A 104 -15.44 3.92 -18.39
C ARG A 104 -14.91 2.95 -17.33
N ILE A 105 -14.59 3.47 -16.15
CA ILE A 105 -14.09 2.68 -15.02
C ILE A 105 -15.14 1.67 -14.56
N ALA A 106 -16.40 2.09 -14.42
CA ALA A 106 -17.51 1.22 -14.05
C ALA A 106 -17.66 0.06 -15.04
N ALA A 107 -17.65 0.36 -16.35
CA ALA A 107 -17.74 -0.63 -17.42
C ALA A 107 -16.57 -1.61 -17.37
N PHE A 108 -15.33 -1.11 -17.24
CA PHE A 108 -14.14 -1.95 -17.17
C PHE A 108 -14.18 -2.94 -16.01
N HIS A 109 -14.67 -2.52 -14.84
CA HIS A 109 -14.74 -3.38 -13.66
C HIS A 109 -16.06 -4.15 -13.51
N GLY A 110 -17.00 -4.04 -14.44
CA GLY A 110 -18.32 -4.68 -14.34
C GLY A 110 -19.14 -4.17 -13.15
N ALA A 111 -19.14 -2.86 -12.92
CA ALA A 111 -19.96 -2.22 -11.88
C ALA A 111 -21.07 -1.37 -12.51
N PRO A 112 -22.23 -1.19 -11.84
CA PRO A 112 -23.27 -0.29 -12.31
C PRO A 112 -22.79 1.16 -12.42
N ALA A 113 -22.05 1.63 -11.41
CA ALA A 113 -21.57 3.01 -11.33
C ALA A 113 -20.18 3.09 -10.69
N ALA A 114 -19.50 4.20 -10.94
CA ALA A 114 -18.24 4.56 -10.29
C ALA A 114 -18.26 6.02 -9.84
N LEU A 115 -17.55 6.32 -8.75
CA LEU A 115 -17.41 7.68 -8.22
C LEU A 115 -15.96 7.96 -7.84
N LEU A 116 -15.35 8.95 -8.49
CA LEU A 116 -13.97 9.35 -8.28
C LEU A 116 -13.79 10.17 -6.99
N PHE A 117 -12.72 9.87 -6.26
CA PHE A 117 -12.23 10.60 -5.09
C PHE A 117 -10.76 11.01 -5.30
N VAL A 118 -10.30 12.00 -4.53
CA VAL A 118 -8.91 12.50 -4.58
C VAL A 118 -7.89 11.43 -4.20
N SER A 119 -8.29 10.46 -3.37
CA SER A 119 -7.49 9.28 -3.05
C SER A 119 -8.37 8.10 -2.64
N ALA A 120 -7.81 6.88 -2.66
CA ALA A 120 -8.49 5.71 -2.10
C ALA A 120 -8.72 5.84 -0.59
N PHE A 121 -7.88 6.60 0.11
CA PHE A 121 -8.10 6.91 1.52
C PHE A 121 -9.37 7.75 1.70
N ASP A 122 -9.53 8.81 0.89
CA ASP A 122 -10.72 9.67 0.92
C ASP A 122 -11.98 8.92 0.50
N ALA A 123 -11.86 7.98 -0.44
CA ALA A 123 -12.94 7.07 -0.83
C ALA A 123 -13.39 6.19 0.34
N ASN A 124 -12.45 5.54 1.04
CA ASN A 124 -12.75 4.73 2.22
C ASN A 124 -13.37 5.58 3.35
N VAL A 125 -12.78 6.74 3.67
CA VAL A 125 -13.31 7.63 4.71
C VAL A 125 -14.71 8.14 4.33
N GLY A 126 -14.91 8.56 3.08
CA GLY A 126 -16.20 9.03 2.58
C GLY A 126 -17.27 7.96 2.66
N LEU A 127 -16.96 6.75 2.20
CA LEU A 127 -17.86 5.60 2.24
C LEU A 127 -18.23 5.21 3.67
N LEU A 128 -17.23 4.91 4.51
CA LEU A 128 -17.43 4.33 5.84
C LEU A 128 -17.95 5.33 6.88
N SER A 129 -17.82 6.65 6.64
CA SER A 129 -18.32 7.67 7.57
C SER A 129 -19.80 8.00 7.39
N CYS A 130 -20.41 7.67 6.25
CA CYS A 130 -21.80 8.06 5.97
C CYS A 130 -22.72 6.92 5.52
N VAL A 131 -22.18 5.77 5.12
CA VAL A 131 -23.00 4.61 4.72
C VAL A 131 -23.56 3.85 5.92
N PRO A 132 -22.78 3.45 6.95
CA PRO A 132 -23.34 2.80 8.12
C PRO A 132 -24.36 3.70 8.83
N GLN A 133 -25.54 3.16 9.13
CA GLN A 133 -26.65 3.87 9.76
C GLN A 133 -26.73 3.58 11.27
N PRO A 134 -27.43 4.42 12.05
CA PRO A 134 -27.74 4.11 13.45
C PRO A 134 -28.43 2.74 13.56
N GLY A 135 -27.80 1.81 14.28
CA GLY A 135 -28.28 0.44 14.44
C GLY A 135 -27.51 -0.59 13.61
N ASP A 136 -26.70 -0.17 12.64
CA ASP A 136 -25.83 -1.07 11.87
C ASP A 136 -24.60 -1.52 12.69
N VAL A 137 -24.06 -2.69 12.34
CA VAL A 137 -22.80 -3.21 12.87
C VAL A 137 -21.77 -3.29 11.76
N VAL A 138 -20.64 -2.59 11.94
CA VAL A 138 -19.49 -2.71 11.04
C VAL A 138 -18.60 -3.85 11.53
N MET A 139 -18.72 -5.00 10.86
CA MET A 139 -17.75 -6.09 11.01
C MET A 139 -16.61 -5.86 10.04
N TYR A 140 -15.38 -5.83 10.55
CA TYR A 140 -14.19 -5.75 9.73
C TYR A 140 -13.26 -6.90 10.09
N ASP A 141 -12.52 -7.33 9.09
CA ASP A 141 -11.53 -8.38 9.21
C ASP A 141 -10.29 -7.83 9.94
N GLU A 142 -9.96 -8.38 11.11
CA GLU A 142 -8.73 -7.98 11.81
C GLU A 142 -7.49 -8.59 11.16
N LEU A 143 -7.56 -9.79 10.55
CA LEU A 143 -6.57 -10.50 9.69
C LEU A 143 -7.01 -12.00 9.42
N ILE A 144 -8.21 -12.27 8.88
CA ILE A 144 -8.95 -13.53 9.11
C ILE A 144 -8.31 -14.79 8.50
N HIS A 145 -8.50 -15.86 9.27
CA HIS A 145 -7.87 -17.16 9.15
C HIS A 145 -8.73 -18.15 8.34
N ALA A 146 -8.09 -19.09 7.64
CA ALA A 146 -8.76 -20.02 6.73
C ALA A 146 -9.92 -20.83 7.39
N SER A 147 -9.78 -21.22 8.66
CA SER A 147 -10.79 -21.98 9.40
C SER A 147 -12.10 -21.23 9.66
N VAL A 148 -12.11 -19.90 9.54
CA VAL A 148 -13.35 -19.11 9.68
C VAL A 148 -14.23 -19.26 8.44
N HIS A 149 -13.66 -19.55 7.26
CA HIS A 149 -14.45 -19.90 6.07
C HIS A 149 -15.22 -21.22 6.28
N ASP A 150 -14.59 -22.23 6.87
CA ASP A 150 -15.26 -23.50 7.18
C ASP A 150 -16.39 -23.31 8.22
N GLY A 151 -16.16 -22.50 9.26
CA GLY A 151 -17.18 -22.15 10.25
C GLY A 151 -18.35 -21.34 9.68
N MET A 152 -18.08 -20.41 8.76
CA MET A 152 -19.12 -19.65 8.05
C MET A 152 -19.93 -20.56 7.10
N GLY A 153 -19.28 -21.51 6.42
CA GLY A 153 -19.94 -22.48 5.55
C GLY A 153 -20.83 -23.48 6.29
N LEU A 154 -20.52 -23.78 7.56
CA LEU A 154 -21.31 -24.64 8.44
C LEU A 154 -22.40 -23.88 9.24
N SER A 155 -22.43 -22.55 9.14
CA SER A 155 -23.37 -21.71 9.88
C SER A 155 -24.81 -21.89 9.39
N ARG A 156 -25.76 -21.89 10.33
CA ARG A 156 -27.22 -21.88 10.04
C ARG A 156 -27.76 -20.46 9.82
N ALA A 157 -26.90 -19.45 9.77
CA ALA A 157 -27.31 -18.06 9.55
C ALA A 157 -27.92 -17.91 8.15
N ALA A 158 -29.14 -17.40 8.07
CA ALA A 158 -29.81 -17.12 6.81
C ALA A 158 -29.14 -15.92 6.11
N TYR A 159 -28.49 -16.18 4.97
CA TYR A 159 -27.79 -15.22 4.11
C TYR A 159 -28.71 -14.10 3.55
N ARG A 160 -29.10 -13.04 4.29
CA ARG A 160 -29.81 -11.89 3.66
C ARG A 160 -29.55 -10.46 4.19
N ASN A 161 -28.88 -10.25 5.32
CA ASN A 161 -28.81 -8.91 5.94
C ASN A 161 -27.39 -8.30 6.04
N GLY A 162 -26.40 -8.83 5.32
CA GLY A 162 -25.03 -8.34 5.35
C GLY A 162 -24.58 -7.79 4.00
N TYR A 163 -23.93 -6.63 4.00
CA TYR A 163 -23.29 -6.05 2.81
C TYR A 163 -21.77 -6.16 2.91
N ILE A 164 -21.13 -6.44 1.78
CA ILE A 164 -19.66 -6.58 1.70
C ILE A 164 -19.10 -5.34 1.00
N ILE A 165 -18.19 -4.65 1.68
CA ILE A 165 -17.33 -3.61 1.10
C ILE A 165 -15.93 -4.20 0.98
N LEU A 166 -15.32 -4.11 -0.21
CA LEU A 166 -13.97 -4.63 -0.44
C LEU A 166 -13.01 -3.53 -0.89
N ASP A 167 -11.87 -3.40 -0.20
CA ASP A 167 -10.74 -2.58 -0.65
C ASP A 167 -9.82 -3.43 -1.55
N GLU A 168 -9.73 -3.05 -2.82
CA GLU A 168 -8.96 -3.74 -3.85
C GLU A 168 -7.67 -2.99 -4.23
N ALA A 169 -7.14 -2.18 -3.32
CA ALA A 169 -5.99 -1.34 -3.65
C ALA A 169 -4.70 -2.11 -3.96
N HIS A 170 -4.61 -3.39 -3.59
CA HIS A 170 -3.48 -4.28 -3.89
C HIS A 170 -3.79 -5.39 -4.92
N SER A 171 -5.00 -5.41 -5.48
CA SER A 171 -5.45 -6.40 -6.46
C SER A 171 -5.66 -5.81 -7.86
N MET A 172 -6.23 -4.61 -7.92
CA MET A 172 -6.45 -3.86 -9.16
C MET A 172 -5.16 -3.71 -9.98
N GLY A 173 -5.26 -3.91 -11.29
CA GLY A 173 -4.16 -3.89 -12.25
C GLY A 173 -3.37 -5.19 -12.34
N ILE A 174 -3.40 -6.03 -11.29
CA ILE A 174 -2.59 -7.26 -11.19
C ILE A 174 -3.43 -8.50 -11.47
N PHE A 175 -4.57 -8.63 -10.80
CA PHE A 175 -5.43 -9.83 -10.86
C PHE A 175 -6.59 -9.65 -11.83
N GLY A 176 -7.15 -10.79 -12.26
CA GLY A 176 -8.23 -10.84 -13.23
C GLY A 176 -7.78 -10.52 -14.66
N ASP A 177 -8.59 -10.93 -15.62
CA ASP A 177 -8.37 -10.63 -17.03
C ASP A 177 -8.23 -9.11 -17.24
N GLY A 178 -7.25 -8.70 -18.04
CA GLY A 178 -6.88 -7.29 -18.24
C GLY A 178 -6.47 -6.52 -16.97
N GLY A 179 -6.30 -7.17 -15.82
CA GLY A 179 -6.03 -6.50 -14.53
C GLY A 179 -7.28 -5.90 -13.88
N ARG A 180 -8.48 -6.43 -14.17
CA ARG A 180 -9.78 -5.95 -13.64
C ARG A 180 -9.95 -6.07 -12.11
N GLY A 181 -9.05 -6.76 -11.41
CA GLY A 181 -9.10 -6.97 -9.96
C GLY A 181 -9.54 -8.39 -9.58
N LEU A 182 -9.39 -8.70 -8.30
CA LEU A 182 -9.64 -10.04 -7.76
C LEU A 182 -11.13 -10.36 -7.71
N VAL A 183 -12.01 -9.38 -7.47
CA VAL A 183 -13.46 -9.61 -7.51
C VAL A 183 -13.91 -10.08 -8.88
N CYS A 184 -13.39 -9.42 -9.93
CA CYS A 184 -13.69 -9.78 -11.32
C CYS A 184 -13.09 -11.16 -11.69
N GLU A 185 -11.90 -11.47 -11.21
CA GLU A 185 -11.29 -12.80 -11.39
C GLU A 185 -12.16 -13.93 -10.82
N LEU A 186 -12.80 -13.66 -9.67
CA LEU A 186 -13.63 -14.63 -8.97
C LEU A 186 -15.11 -14.63 -9.41
N GLY A 187 -15.51 -13.71 -10.30
CA GLY A 187 -16.90 -13.56 -10.74
C GLY A 187 -17.85 -13.13 -9.61
N LEU A 188 -17.38 -12.28 -8.70
CA LEU A 188 -18.10 -11.88 -7.49
C LEU A 188 -18.65 -10.45 -7.58
N GLU A 189 -18.67 -9.83 -8.75
CA GLU A 189 -19.11 -8.43 -8.94
C GLU A 189 -20.49 -8.18 -8.34
N ASP A 190 -21.46 -9.07 -8.55
CA ASP A 190 -22.84 -8.94 -8.05
C ASP A 190 -23.00 -9.26 -6.56
N ARG A 191 -21.95 -9.79 -5.91
CA ARG A 191 -21.97 -10.18 -4.49
C ARG A 191 -21.26 -9.18 -3.58
N VAL A 192 -20.53 -8.23 -4.15
CA VAL A 192 -19.83 -7.17 -3.42
C VAL A 192 -20.59 -5.87 -3.60
N TRP A 193 -21.11 -5.32 -2.49
CA TRP A 193 -21.98 -4.14 -2.52
C TRP A 193 -21.23 -2.87 -2.94
N ALA A 194 -19.98 -2.70 -2.49
CA ALA A 194 -19.11 -1.65 -2.97
C ALA A 194 -17.65 -2.10 -3.00
N ARG A 195 -16.90 -1.63 -4.00
CA ARG A 195 -15.44 -1.83 -4.09
C ARG A 195 -14.73 -0.48 -4.04
N VAL A 196 -13.65 -0.40 -3.26
CA VAL A 196 -12.79 0.77 -3.23
C VAL A 196 -11.49 0.44 -3.95
N LEU A 197 -11.18 1.19 -5.01
CA LEU A 197 -9.95 1.02 -5.79
C LEU A 197 -9.04 2.24 -5.61
N GLY A 198 -7.74 2.03 -5.79
CA GLY A 198 -6.74 3.08 -5.66
C GLY A 198 -5.74 3.10 -6.82
N PHE A 199 -5.57 4.29 -7.40
CA PHE A 199 -4.67 4.48 -8.55
C PHE A 199 -3.19 4.64 -8.14
N GLY A 200 -2.92 4.88 -6.86
CA GLY A 200 -1.58 5.10 -6.27
C GLY A 200 -0.65 3.88 -6.19
N LYS A 201 -1.05 2.72 -6.70
CA LYS A 201 -0.27 1.47 -6.61
C LYS A 201 0.05 0.91 -7.99
N ALA A 202 -0.55 -0.22 -8.39
CA ALA A 202 -0.28 -0.86 -9.68
C ALA A 202 -0.50 0.08 -10.88
N MET A 203 -1.53 0.94 -10.79
CA MET A 203 -1.89 1.89 -11.85
C MET A 203 -0.85 3.02 -12.01
N GLY A 204 -0.03 3.30 -11.00
CA GLY A 204 1.07 4.26 -11.11
C GLY A 204 0.65 5.73 -11.27
N CYS A 205 -0.59 6.08 -10.95
CA CYS A 205 -1.11 7.45 -10.96
C CYS A 205 -1.66 7.84 -9.58
N ALA A 206 -2.54 8.83 -9.48
CA ALA A 206 -3.09 9.30 -8.20
C ALA A 206 -4.63 9.33 -8.26
N GLY A 207 -5.28 9.17 -7.11
CA GLY A 207 -6.73 9.12 -6.99
C GLY A 207 -7.26 7.82 -6.38
N GLY A 208 -8.57 7.78 -6.18
CA GLY A 208 -9.31 6.59 -5.83
C GLY A 208 -10.71 6.60 -6.45
N VAL A 209 -11.38 5.46 -6.41
CA VAL A 209 -12.74 5.33 -6.94
C VAL A 209 -13.54 4.33 -6.12
N VAL A 210 -14.82 4.62 -5.92
CA VAL A 210 -15.79 3.68 -5.38
C VAL A 210 -16.61 3.11 -6.53
N LEU A 211 -16.61 1.79 -6.70
CA LEU A 211 -17.53 1.08 -7.59
C LEU A 211 -18.75 0.65 -6.79
N CYS A 212 -19.94 1.02 -7.23
CA CYS A 212 -21.17 0.81 -6.47
C CYS A 212 -22.42 0.89 -7.37
N SER A 213 -23.61 0.82 -6.76
CA SER A 213 -24.87 1.09 -7.45
C SER A 213 -25.06 2.59 -7.75
N GLU A 214 -25.93 2.94 -8.69
CA GLU A 214 -26.28 4.35 -8.95
C GLU A 214 -26.88 5.04 -7.71
N THR A 215 -27.71 4.32 -6.94
CA THR A 215 -28.25 4.84 -5.67
C THR A 215 -27.15 5.15 -4.67
N THR A 216 -26.17 4.25 -4.52
CA THR A 216 -25.01 4.46 -3.65
C THR A 216 -24.16 5.64 -4.14
N ARG A 217 -23.94 5.74 -5.46
CA ARG A 217 -23.23 6.88 -6.07
C ARG A 217 -23.93 8.20 -5.74
N SER A 218 -25.24 8.29 -5.97
CA SER A 218 -26.03 9.48 -5.62
C SER A 218 -25.99 9.78 -4.13
N TYR A 219 -26.07 8.77 -3.26
CA TYR A 219 -25.95 8.96 -1.82
C TYR A 219 -24.59 9.54 -1.44
N LEU A 220 -23.49 8.97 -1.94
CA LEU A 220 -22.14 9.47 -1.63
C LEU A 220 -21.93 10.91 -2.11
N ILE A 221 -22.49 11.30 -3.25
CA ILE A 221 -22.44 12.69 -3.73
C ILE A 221 -23.05 13.67 -2.71
N ASN A 222 -24.09 13.25 -1.98
CA ASN A 222 -24.83 14.10 -1.04
C ASN A 222 -24.28 14.04 0.40
N TYR A 223 -23.62 12.95 0.81
CA TYR A 223 -23.24 12.72 2.20
C TYR A 223 -21.73 12.56 2.44
N ALA A 224 -20.94 12.20 1.44
CA ALA A 224 -19.50 11.98 1.61
C ALA A 224 -18.73 13.30 1.72
N ARG A 225 -18.42 13.74 2.94
CA ARG A 225 -17.70 14.99 3.21
C ARG A 225 -16.35 15.10 2.49
N THR A 226 -15.66 13.98 2.31
CA THR A 226 -14.38 13.90 1.59
C THR A 226 -14.52 14.10 0.08
N LEU A 227 -15.74 14.14 -0.46
CA LEU A 227 -16.03 14.57 -1.83
C LEU A 227 -16.52 16.03 -1.87
N ILE A 228 -17.41 16.38 -0.92
CA ILE A 228 -18.10 17.68 -0.87
C ILE A 228 -17.13 18.84 -0.57
N TYR A 229 -16.25 18.65 0.42
CA TYR A 229 -15.42 19.72 1.00
C TYR A 229 -13.94 19.66 0.59
N THR A 230 -13.61 18.89 -0.44
CA THR A 230 -12.26 18.86 -1.02
C THR A 230 -12.27 19.41 -2.43
N THR A 231 -11.17 19.99 -2.86
CA THR A 231 -10.94 20.31 -4.28
C THR A 231 -10.94 19.02 -5.09
N SER A 232 -11.66 19.02 -6.22
CA SER A 232 -11.81 17.88 -7.12
C SER A 232 -10.47 17.49 -7.75
N THR A 233 -10.34 16.22 -8.16
CA THR A 233 -9.17 15.71 -8.86
C THR A 233 -8.90 16.55 -10.12
N PRO A 234 -7.69 17.09 -10.30
CA PRO A 234 -7.37 17.94 -11.44
C PRO A 234 -7.38 17.17 -12.76
N PHE A 235 -7.64 17.86 -13.87
CA PHE A 235 -7.71 17.27 -15.21
C PHE A 235 -6.46 16.45 -15.57
N THR A 236 -5.26 16.96 -15.27
CA THR A 236 -4.00 16.21 -15.46
C THR A 236 -3.99 14.84 -14.78
N SER A 237 -4.55 14.73 -13.56
CA SER A 237 -4.65 13.46 -12.85
C SER A 237 -5.72 12.56 -13.48
N LEU A 238 -6.88 13.11 -13.85
CA LEU A 238 -7.92 12.37 -14.57
C LEU A 238 -7.40 11.80 -15.89
N LEU A 239 -6.67 12.61 -16.65
CA LEU A 239 -6.07 12.23 -17.93
C LEU A 239 -5.04 11.10 -17.73
N SER A 240 -4.24 11.18 -16.68
CA SER A 240 -3.29 10.11 -16.35
C SER A 240 -3.99 8.78 -16.03
N ILE A 241 -5.16 8.83 -15.37
CA ILE A 241 -5.96 7.63 -15.10
C ILE A 241 -6.51 7.05 -16.41
N ASP A 242 -7.11 7.88 -17.29
CA ASP A 242 -7.65 7.42 -18.58
C ASP A 242 -6.58 6.73 -19.45
N VAL A 243 -5.41 7.36 -19.60
CA VAL A 243 -4.27 6.81 -20.35
C VAL A 243 -3.77 5.49 -19.73
N VAL A 244 -3.74 5.39 -18.41
CA VAL A 244 -3.35 4.14 -17.75
C VAL A 244 -4.39 3.04 -17.97
N TYR A 245 -5.69 3.36 -18.02
CA TYR A 245 -6.72 2.38 -18.37
C TYR A 245 -6.60 1.88 -19.81
N ASP A 246 -6.25 2.74 -20.78
CA ASP A 246 -5.90 2.30 -22.14
C ASP A 246 -4.73 1.31 -22.11
N TYR A 247 -3.67 1.62 -21.34
CA TYR A 247 -2.49 0.76 -21.26
C TYR A 247 -2.78 -0.58 -20.58
N ILE A 248 -3.47 -0.58 -19.45
CA ILE A 248 -3.74 -1.78 -18.64
C ILE A 248 -4.64 -2.78 -19.37
N ALA A 249 -5.55 -2.29 -20.21
CA ALA A 249 -6.39 -3.12 -21.07
C ALA A 249 -5.65 -3.72 -22.28
N SER A 250 -4.39 -3.34 -22.52
CA SER A 250 -3.61 -3.79 -23.68
C SER A 250 -2.82 -5.07 -23.40
N ALA A 251 -2.54 -5.85 -24.45
CA ALA A 251 -1.66 -7.03 -24.40
C ALA A 251 -0.24 -6.71 -23.90
N LYS A 252 0.21 -5.46 -24.01
CA LYS A 252 1.51 -5.03 -23.46
C LYS A 252 1.50 -5.08 -21.94
N ALA A 253 0.40 -4.70 -21.30
CA ALA A 253 0.27 -4.78 -19.85
C ALA A 253 0.26 -6.25 -19.36
N ASP A 254 -0.25 -7.18 -20.17
CA ASP A 254 -0.18 -8.62 -19.86
C ASP A 254 1.26 -9.12 -19.79
N ALA A 255 2.13 -8.66 -20.71
CA ALA A 255 3.55 -8.99 -20.65
C ALA A 255 4.21 -8.50 -19.34
N TYR A 256 3.82 -7.31 -18.86
CA TYR A 256 4.29 -6.77 -17.57
C TYR A 256 3.77 -7.57 -16.37
N ARG A 257 2.49 -7.98 -16.39
CA ARG A 257 1.90 -8.85 -15.36
C ARG A 257 2.60 -10.22 -15.32
N ASN A 258 2.79 -10.86 -16.47
CA ASN A 258 3.45 -12.17 -16.58
C ASN A 258 4.92 -12.10 -16.13
N HIS A 259 5.64 -11.04 -16.52
CA HIS A 259 7.01 -10.83 -16.06
C HIS A 259 7.05 -10.63 -14.54
N LEU A 260 6.17 -9.80 -13.97
CA LEU A 260 6.05 -9.63 -12.53
C LEU A 260 5.77 -10.95 -11.80
N GLU A 261 4.85 -11.77 -12.32
CA GLU A 261 4.57 -13.11 -11.78
C GLU A 261 5.81 -14.00 -11.79
N SER A 262 6.58 -13.98 -12.88
CA SER A 262 7.84 -14.73 -12.98
C SER A 262 8.87 -14.29 -11.93
N LEU A 263 8.97 -12.98 -11.68
CA LEU A 263 9.87 -12.41 -10.67
C LEU A 263 9.43 -12.79 -9.26
N ILE A 264 8.12 -12.77 -8.98
CA ILE A 264 7.56 -13.19 -7.69
C ILE A 264 7.90 -14.65 -7.43
N GLY A 265 7.66 -15.52 -8.42
CA GLY A 265 7.98 -16.95 -8.32
C GLY A 265 9.48 -17.20 -8.12
N TYR A 266 10.33 -16.49 -8.83
CA TYR A 266 11.78 -16.59 -8.67
C TYR A 266 12.24 -16.12 -7.28
N ALA A 267 11.84 -14.90 -6.87
CA ALA A 267 12.20 -14.34 -5.58
C ALA A 267 11.73 -15.22 -4.43
N HIS A 268 10.51 -15.74 -4.50
CA HIS A 268 9.95 -16.65 -3.50
C HIS A 268 10.78 -17.93 -3.39
N ARG A 269 11.09 -18.60 -4.51
CA ARG A 269 11.92 -19.82 -4.49
C ARG A 269 13.31 -19.56 -3.92
N SER A 270 13.98 -18.51 -4.38
CA SER A 270 15.33 -18.16 -3.89
C SER A 270 15.32 -17.83 -2.40
N LEU A 271 14.32 -17.11 -1.90
CA LEU A 271 14.21 -16.83 -0.46
C LEU A 271 13.85 -18.09 0.35
N LEU A 272 13.02 -18.98 -0.19
CA LEU A 272 12.67 -20.24 0.45
C LEU A 272 13.87 -21.18 0.54
N GLU A 273 14.73 -21.20 -0.49
CA GLU A 273 16.00 -21.93 -0.51
C GLU A 273 16.91 -21.49 0.63
N LEU A 274 17.00 -20.18 0.92
CA LEU A 274 17.75 -19.65 2.06
C LEU A 274 17.21 -20.11 3.42
N CYS A 275 15.92 -20.48 3.49
CA CYS A 275 15.31 -21.06 4.68
C CYS A 275 15.51 -22.59 4.76
N SER A 276 15.97 -23.27 3.71
CA SER A 276 15.97 -24.74 3.62
C SER A 276 17.36 -25.40 3.64
N ARG A 277 17.48 -26.34 4.59
CA ARG A 277 18.33 -27.54 4.76
C ARG A 277 19.86 -27.54 4.63
N ASP A 278 20.55 -26.73 3.82
CA ASP A 278 22.03 -26.81 3.72
C ASP A 278 22.80 -25.70 4.46
N VAL A 279 22.08 -24.94 5.29
CA VAL A 279 22.63 -23.88 6.15
C VAL A 279 22.70 -24.39 7.60
N PRO A 280 23.77 -24.09 8.37
CA PRO A 280 23.89 -24.49 9.78
C PRO A 280 22.62 -24.21 10.61
N SER A 281 22.35 -25.07 11.59
CA SER A 281 21.11 -25.05 12.38
C SER A 281 20.78 -23.72 13.08
N THR A 282 21.79 -22.87 13.31
CA THR A 282 21.70 -21.56 13.95
C THR A 282 21.11 -20.45 13.05
N THR A 283 21.04 -20.67 11.74
CA THR A 283 20.62 -19.68 10.73
C THR A 283 19.17 -19.84 10.29
N ARG A 284 18.63 -21.07 10.38
CA ARG A 284 17.26 -21.40 9.93
C ARG A 284 16.18 -20.59 10.64
N ASP A 285 16.47 -20.06 11.83
CA ASP A 285 15.53 -19.31 12.65
C ASP A 285 15.64 -17.79 12.47
N LEU A 286 16.57 -17.28 11.64
CA LEU A 286 16.77 -15.83 11.46
C LEU A 286 15.76 -15.21 10.50
N ILE A 287 15.35 -15.95 9.47
CA ILE A 287 14.32 -15.52 8.53
C ILE A 287 13.31 -16.64 8.26
N TYR A 288 12.06 -16.27 8.07
CA TYR A 288 10.99 -17.17 7.66
C TYR A 288 10.21 -16.60 6.48
N VAL A 289 10.01 -17.43 5.46
CA VAL A 289 9.14 -17.17 4.32
C VAL A 289 8.09 -18.26 4.24
N ARG A 290 6.85 -17.88 3.91
CA ARG A 290 5.74 -18.84 3.76
C ARG A 290 6.09 -19.86 2.67
N LYS A 291 5.80 -21.14 2.91
CA LYS A 291 6.09 -22.22 1.95
C LYS A 291 5.30 -22.09 0.64
N ARG A 292 4.06 -21.62 0.71
CA ARG A 292 3.24 -21.39 -0.49
C ARG A 292 3.68 -20.10 -1.18
N PRO A 293 3.86 -20.10 -2.52
CA PRO A 293 4.21 -18.89 -3.27
C PRO A 293 3.09 -17.86 -3.14
N PRO A 294 3.41 -16.58 -2.90
CA PRO A 294 2.41 -15.53 -2.89
C PRO A 294 1.91 -15.26 -4.30
N ARG A 295 0.60 -15.03 -4.45
CA ARG A 295 0.02 -14.50 -5.70
C ARG A 295 0.26 -13.00 -5.86
N SER A 296 0.51 -12.29 -4.75
CA SER A 296 0.73 -10.84 -4.76
C SER A 296 2.21 -10.49 -4.95
N PRO A 297 2.53 -9.28 -5.44
CA PRO A 297 3.90 -8.80 -5.59
C PRO A 297 4.62 -8.52 -4.26
N ILE A 298 4.02 -8.89 -3.13
CA ILE A 298 4.54 -8.59 -1.80
C ILE A 298 4.99 -9.90 -1.16
N ILE A 299 6.29 -10.02 -0.93
CA ILE A 299 6.88 -11.14 -0.19
C ILE A 299 7.27 -10.64 1.20
N PRO A 300 6.55 -11.04 2.27
CA PRO A 300 7.00 -10.78 3.63
C PRO A 300 8.11 -11.76 4.00
N VAL A 301 9.28 -11.23 4.37
CA VAL A 301 10.35 -11.99 5.01
C VAL A 301 10.27 -11.72 6.51
N LEU A 302 9.78 -12.68 7.28
CA LEU A 302 9.63 -12.56 8.73
C LEU A 302 11.00 -12.71 9.39
N THR A 303 11.31 -11.85 10.36
CA THR A 303 12.57 -11.89 11.09
C THR A 303 12.46 -11.07 12.38
N ALA A 304 13.17 -11.48 13.43
CA ALA A 304 13.31 -10.69 14.66
C ALA A 304 14.15 -9.41 14.46
N TYR A 305 14.91 -9.31 13.36
CA TYR A 305 15.86 -8.22 13.11
C TYR A 305 15.55 -7.43 11.83
N PRO A 306 14.30 -6.98 11.59
CA PRO A 306 13.91 -6.40 10.31
C PRO A 306 14.67 -5.11 10.00
N ARG A 307 15.01 -4.32 11.02
CA ARG A 307 15.78 -3.08 10.87
C ARG A 307 17.21 -3.37 10.43
N SER A 308 17.87 -4.36 11.04
CA SER A 308 19.24 -4.76 10.68
C SER A 308 19.30 -5.26 9.24
N LEU A 309 18.38 -6.17 8.87
CA LEU A 309 18.28 -6.67 7.51
C LEU A 309 18.02 -5.53 6.50
N ALA A 310 17.06 -4.66 6.77
CA ALA A 310 16.74 -3.55 5.86
C ALA A 310 17.91 -2.58 5.70
N THR A 311 18.58 -2.19 6.78
CA THR A 311 19.77 -1.33 6.72
C THR A 311 20.88 -1.99 5.90
N TYR A 312 21.17 -3.27 6.15
CA TYR A 312 22.22 -3.99 5.42
C TYR A 312 21.98 -4.06 3.91
N CYS A 313 20.72 -4.23 3.49
CA CYS A 313 20.33 -4.19 2.09
C CYS A 313 20.39 -2.77 1.50
N GLN A 314 19.93 -1.76 2.24
CA GLN A 314 19.97 -0.36 1.81
C GLN A 314 21.41 0.13 1.58
N GLU A 315 22.34 -0.21 2.46
CA GLU A 315 23.78 0.09 2.30
C GLU A 315 24.40 -0.54 1.05
N ARG A 316 23.79 -1.61 0.54
CA ARG A 316 24.22 -2.33 -0.68
C ARG A 316 23.38 -1.97 -1.91
N GLY A 317 22.60 -0.89 -1.83
CA GLY A 317 21.88 -0.35 -2.98
C GLY A 317 20.47 -0.93 -3.21
N PHE A 318 19.91 -1.67 -2.25
CA PHE A 318 18.56 -2.24 -2.35
C PHE A 318 17.61 -1.58 -1.35
N MET A 319 16.62 -0.83 -1.85
CA MET A 319 15.63 -0.17 -1.01
C MET A 319 14.52 -1.15 -0.61
N ILE A 320 14.61 -1.66 0.62
CA ILE A 320 13.55 -2.42 1.30
C ILE A 320 13.24 -1.77 2.64
N ARG A 321 12.01 -1.91 3.16
CA ARG A 321 11.61 -1.28 4.42
C ARG A 321 11.25 -2.30 5.50
N PRO A 322 11.70 -2.08 6.75
CA PRO A 322 11.24 -2.88 7.88
C PRO A 322 9.80 -2.49 8.22
N ILE A 323 8.97 -3.48 8.47
CA ILE A 323 7.62 -3.32 9.00
C ILE A 323 7.63 -3.86 10.43
N VAL A 324 7.43 -2.95 11.37
CA VAL A 324 7.56 -3.18 12.82
C VAL A 324 6.32 -2.63 13.54
N PRO A 325 6.09 -3.03 14.81
CA PRO A 325 5.06 -2.43 15.64
C PRO A 325 5.10 -0.88 15.65
N PRO A 326 3.94 -0.19 15.64
CA PRO A 326 2.58 -0.72 15.74
C PRO A 326 1.96 -1.14 14.39
N THR A 327 2.70 -1.09 13.28
CA THR A 327 2.15 -1.41 11.94
C THR A 327 1.82 -2.90 11.79
N VAL A 328 2.55 -3.77 12.49
CA VAL A 328 2.28 -5.20 12.60
C VAL A 328 2.33 -5.62 14.08
N PRO A 329 1.62 -6.68 14.50
CA PRO A 329 1.71 -7.21 15.86
C PRO A 329 3.15 -7.59 16.25
N VAL A 330 3.48 -7.48 17.55
CA VAL A 330 4.76 -7.92 18.11
C VAL A 330 4.96 -9.42 17.82
N GLY A 331 6.18 -9.81 17.45
CA GLY A 331 6.51 -11.19 17.05
C GLY A 331 6.18 -11.52 15.60
N SER A 332 5.56 -10.58 14.87
CA SER A 332 5.27 -10.71 13.44
C SER A 332 6.01 -9.66 12.60
N GLU A 333 7.14 -9.17 13.13
CA GLU A 333 8.06 -8.28 12.44
C GLU A 333 8.54 -8.89 11.13
N ARG A 334 8.72 -8.03 10.12
CA ARG A 334 9.11 -8.47 8.78
C ARG A 334 9.80 -7.38 7.99
N VAL A 335 10.56 -7.77 6.99
CA VAL A 335 10.90 -6.91 5.87
C VAL A 335 9.92 -7.18 4.74
N ARG A 336 9.32 -6.12 4.22
CA ARG A 336 8.35 -6.22 3.12
C ARG A 336 9.10 -5.99 1.81
N ILE A 337 9.25 -7.04 1.01
CA ILE A 337 9.81 -6.97 -0.33
C ILE A 337 8.65 -6.80 -1.31
N CYS A 338 8.63 -5.70 -2.04
CA CYS A 338 7.69 -5.44 -3.14
C CYS A 338 8.41 -5.64 -4.47
N LEU A 339 7.93 -6.56 -5.28
CA LEU A 339 8.41 -6.77 -6.64
C LEU A 339 7.66 -5.83 -7.59
N HIS A 340 8.37 -5.37 -8.62
CA HIS A 340 7.84 -4.50 -9.65
C HIS A 340 8.13 -5.09 -11.03
N ALA A 341 7.23 -4.89 -11.99
CA ALA A 341 7.41 -5.33 -13.37
C ALA A 341 8.66 -4.69 -14.03
N GLY A 342 9.10 -3.52 -13.56
CA GLY A 342 10.36 -2.91 -13.99
C GLY A 342 11.63 -3.52 -13.39
N ASN A 343 11.52 -4.42 -12.40
CA ASN A 343 12.71 -5.07 -11.84
C ASN A 343 13.28 -6.10 -12.83
N THR A 344 14.61 -6.25 -12.82
CA THR A 344 15.29 -7.29 -13.61
C THR A 344 15.55 -8.52 -12.75
N ILE A 345 15.70 -9.68 -13.39
CA ILE A 345 16.09 -10.91 -12.68
C ILE A 345 17.44 -10.77 -11.96
N VAL A 346 18.37 -9.99 -12.53
CA VAL A 346 19.69 -9.71 -11.93
C VAL A 346 19.55 -8.91 -10.65
N GLN A 347 18.64 -7.93 -10.62
CA GLN A 347 18.34 -7.15 -9.42
C GLN A 347 17.74 -8.03 -8.31
N VAL A 348 16.79 -8.92 -8.65
CA VAL A 348 16.17 -9.85 -7.70
C VAL A 348 17.21 -10.84 -7.15
N LYS A 349 18.07 -11.38 -8.02
CA LYS A 349 19.22 -12.22 -7.62
C LYS A 349 20.15 -11.49 -6.67
N GLY A 350 20.48 -10.23 -6.99
CA GLY A 350 21.31 -9.36 -6.17
C GLY A 350 20.74 -9.19 -4.77
N LEU A 351 19.45 -8.87 -4.66
CA LEU A 351 18.77 -8.75 -3.37
C LEU A 351 18.84 -10.06 -2.56
N CYS A 352 18.48 -11.19 -3.16
CA CYS A 352 18.52 -12.49 -2.47
C CYS A 352 19.94 -12.85 -2.00
N LYS A 353 20.96 -12.59 -2.82
CA LYS A 353 22.36 -12.76 -2.45
C LYS A 353 22.74 -11.86 -1.27
N THR A 354 22.32 -10.61 -1.27
CA THR A 354 22.58 -9.68 -0.15
C THR A 354 21.90 -10.15 1.15
N ILE A 355 20.68 -10.67 1.08
CA ILE A 355 20.00 -11.26 2.24
C ILE A 355 20.79 -12.47 2.76
N ASN A 356 21.29 -13.34 1.88
CA ASN A 356 22.14 -14.47 2.28
C ASN A 356 23.44 -14.01 2.97
N GLN A 357 24.10 -12.98 2.45
CA GLN A 357 25.29 -12.40 3.08
C GLN A 357 24.99 -11.82 4.47
N TRP A 358 23.81 -11.19 4.63
CA TRP A 358 23.38 -10.72 5.95
C TRP A 358 23.21 -11.89 6.93
N LEU A 359 22.60 -13.00 6.50
CA LEU A 359 22.46 -14.21 7.33
C LEU A 359 23.82 -14.73 7.80
N GLN A 360 24.78 -14.88 6.88
CA GLN A 360 26.15 -15.29 7.20
C GLN A 360 26.83 -14.33 8.19
N HIS A 361 26.62 -13.02 8.04
CA HIS A 361 27.17 -12.04 8.98
C HIS A 361 26.51 -12.12 10.38
N GLN A 362 25.22 -12.44 10.46
CA GLN A 362 24.54 -12.64 11.75
C GLN A 362 25.00 -13.93 12.45
N GLU A 363 25.37 -14.97 11.70
CA GLU A 363 25.95 -16.20 12.27
C GLU A 363 27.28 -15.94 12.97
N ILE A 364 28.19 -15.20 12.32
CA ILE A 364 29.51 -14.87 12.89
C ILE A 364 29.35 -14.14 14.22
N LEU A 365 28.47 -13.13 14.27
CA LEU A 365 28.19 -12.39 15.51
C LEU A 365 27.65 -13.27 16.64
N ARG A 366 26.84 -14.30 16.31
CA ARG A 366 26.31 -15.26 17.29
C ARG A 366 27.36 -16.29 17.73
N GLY A 367 28.30 -16.65 16.86
CA GLY A 367 29.43 -17.51 17.17
C GLY A 367 30.40 -16.84 18.14
N ASP A 368 30.68 -15.55 17.95
CA ASP A 368 31.56 -14.76 18.81
C ASP A 368 30.96 -14.48 20.21
N GLU A 369 29.62 -14.45 20.34
CA GLU A 369 28.93 -14.33 21.64
C GLU A 369 28.96 -15.63 22.47
N GLN A 370 29.35 -16.77 21.88
CA GLN A 370 29.48 -18.07 22.58
C GLN A 370 30.89 -18.37 23.12
N GLU A 371 31.89 -17.50 22.87
CA GLU A 371 33.15 -17.58 23.62
C GLU A 371 32.94 -17.12 25.08
N PRO A 372 33.29 -17.92 26.09
CA PRO A 372 33.03 -17.58 27.47
C PRO A 372 33.90 -16.39 27.88
N ARG A 373 33.28 -15.21 27.99
CA ARG A 373 33.85 -14.14 28.82
C ARG A 373 33.78 -14.63 30.27
N GLU A 374 34.92 -14.97 30.85
CA GLU A 374 35.04 -15.25 32.29
C GLU A 374 34.45 -14.08 33.09
N ILE A 375 33.29 -14.32 33.70
CA ILE A 375 32.66 -13.38 34.62
C ILE A 375 33.37 -13.54 35.97
N GLN A 376 34.23 -12.59 36.34
CA GLN A 376 34.62 -12.41 37.74
C GLN A 376 33.40 -11.92 38.52
N VAL A 377 32.80 -12.82 39.29
CA VAL A 377 31.69 -12.51 40.19
C VAL A 377 32.22 -11.73 41.40
N HIS A 378 32.01 -10.41 41.41
CA HIS A 378 32.04 -9.63 42.65
C HIS A 378 30.61 -9.55 43.21
N GLN A 379 30.42 -10.13 44.40
CA GLN A 379 29.18 -10.07 45.15
C GLN A 379 28.88 -8.63 45.61
N MET A 380 27.67 -8.16 45.35
CA MET A 380 27.09 -7.01 46.06
C MET A 380 25.62 -7.28 46.45
N PRO A 381 25.11 -6.62 47.51
CA PRO A 381 24.09 -7.17 48.39
C PRO A 381 22.65 -6.89 47.94
N ARG A 382 21.75 -7.81 48.36
CA ARG A 382 20.31 -7.82 48.09
C ARG A 382 19.61 -6.55 48.58
N THR A 383 18.96 -5.82 47.68
CA THR A 383 17.97 -4.79 48.00
C THR A 383 16.55 -5.30 47.76
N GLN A 384 15.66 -4.94 48.67
CA GLN A 384 14.27 -5.36 48.78
C GLN A 384 13.42 -4.87 47.58
N GLY A 385 12.56 -5.74 47.07
CA GLY A 385 11.67 -5.46 45.93
C GLY A 385 10.49 -4.53 46.26
N PRO A 386 9.97 -3.79 45.28
CA PRO A 386 8.87 -2.86 45.50
C PRO A 386 7.49 -3.55 45.52
N VAL A 387 6.65 -3.05 46.42
CA VAL A 387 5.27 -3.46 46.68
C VAL A 387 4.33 -3.06 45.51
N MET A 388 3.62 -4.04 44.95
CA MET A 388 2.52 -3.84 43.99
C MET A 388 1.30 -3.19 44.69
N LYS A 389 0.89 -2.00 44.23
CA LYS A 389 -0.44 -1.43 44.53
C LYS A 389 -1.45 -1.90 43.48
N LYS A 390 -2.53 -2.55 43.94
CA LYS A 390 -3.72 -2.92 43.16
C LYS A 390 -4.45 -1.67 42.66
N ALA A 391 -4.78 -1.62 41.38
CA ALA A 391 -5.79 -0.71 40.84
C ALA A 391 -7.19 -1.28 41.11
N LYS A 392 -8.10 -0.44 41.60
CA LYS A 392 -9.53 -0.74 41.79
C LYS A 392 -10.26 -0.67 40.44
N LEU A 393 -11.32 -1.49 40.36
CA LEU A 393 -12.31 -1.69 39.29
C LEU A 393 -12.61 -0.47 38.42
#